data_AF-A0AAV4ZH42-F1
#
_entry.id   AF-A0AAV4ZH42-F1
#
_cell.length_a   1.000
_cell.length_b   1.000
_cell.length_c   1.000
_cell.angle_alpha   90.00
_cell.angle_beta   90.00
_cell.angle_gamma   90.00
#
_symmetry.space_group_name_H-M   'P 1'
#
loop_
_entity.id
_entity.type
_entity.pdbx_description
1 polymer ?
#
loop_
_entity_poly.entity_id
_entity_poly.type
_entity_poly.pdbx_seq_one_letter_code
_entity_poly.pdbx_strand_id
1 'polypeptide(L)'
;MVEMTNLATAERAFLLEKAQRRVADARNRFELREAACNVRLPDGSGRFIATPEYNEAFTRMEAAQARLMKLYRETLVAEDLPDELVREVLRARVAHAGAEAWCRRISDIPGGPDLDPDYVKAVVLELRMGRRDRVPPGLRLALVEEDEEGAHRRGLERDTGGSS
;
A
#
# COMPACT_ATOMS: atom_id res chain seq x y z
N MET A 1 -24.80 -8.92 -20.43
CA MET A 1 -23.51 -9.24 -19.78
C MET A 1 -22.86 -8.04 -19.10
N VAL A 2 -23.19 -6.79 -19.46
CA VAL A 2 -22.59 -5.55 -18.91
C VAL A 2 -22.98 -5.24 -17.45
N GLU A 3 -24.18 -5.63 -17.00
CA GLU A 3 -24.64 -5.34 -15.63
C GLU A 3 -23.87 -6.11 -14.55
N MET A 4 -23.44 -7.35 -14.81
CA MET A 4 -22.69 -8.15 -13.83
C MET A 4 -21.27 -7.62 -13.61
N THR A 5 -20.62 -7.12 -14.66
CA THR A 5 -19.29 -6.49 -14.58
C THR A 5 -19.33 -5.21 -13.73
N ASN A 6 -20.44 -4.46 -13.81
CA ASN A 6 -20.61 -3.21 -13.07
C ASN A 6 -20.83 -3.45 -11.57
N LEU A 7 -21.57 -4.52 -11.22
CA LEU A 7 -21.80 -4.90 -9.82
C LEU A 7 -20.52 -5.40 -9.15
N ALA A 8 -19.77 -6.29 -9.81
CA ALA A 8 -18.49 -6.80 -9.29
C ALA A 8 -17.47 -5.66 -9.10
N THR A 9 -17.47 -4.68 -10.00
CA THR A 9 -16.63 -3.48 -9.90
C THR A 9 -17.03 -2.61 -8.70
N ALA A 10 -18.32 -2.36 -8.50
CA ALA A 10 -18.83 -1.56 -7.39
C ALA A 10 -18.55 -2.21 -6.03
N GLU A 11 -18.72 -3.53 -5.93
CA GLU A 11 -18.40 -4.31 -4.73
C GLU A 11 -16.90 -4.25 -4.40
N ARG A 12 -16.04 -4.36 -5.42
CA ARG A 12 -14.59 -4.26 -5.27
C ARG A 12 -14.17 -2.88 -4.78
N ALA A 13 -14.71 -1.82 -5.38
CA ALA A 13 -14.45 -0.44 -4.98
C ALA A 13 -14.87 -0.18 -3.52
N PHE A 14 -16.04 -0.66 -3.13
CA PHE A 14 -16.52 -0.57 -1.75
C PHE A 14 -15.60 -1.29 -0.74
N LEU A 15 -15.12 -2.49 -1.09
CA LEU A 15 -14.18 -3.23 -0.23
C LEU A 15 -12.84 -2.51 -0.06
N LEU A 16 -12.34 -1.89 -1.13
CA LEU A 16 -11.12 -1.08 -1.10
C LEU A 16 -11.28 0.16 -0.24
N GLU A 17 -12.36 0.93 -0.43
CA GLU A 17 -12.64 2.12 0.38
C GLU A 17 -12.75 1.76 1.86
N LYS A 18 -13.45 0.67 2.18
CA LYS A 18 -13.57 0.17 3.55
C LYS A 18 -12.23 -0.24 4.14
N ALA A 19 -11.36 -0.85 3.36
CA ALA A 19 -10.02 -1.25 3.80
C ALA A 19 -9.10 -0.02 4.02
N GLN A 20 -9.18 0.99 3.14
CA GLN A 20 -8.46 2.26 3.29
C GLN A 20 -8.87 2.99 4.57
N ARG A 21 -10.19 3.11 4.85
CA ARG A 21 -10.71 3.70 6.09
C ARG A 21 -10.17 2.98 7.33
N ARG A 22 -10.13 1.65 7.31
CA ARG A 22 -9.57 0.84 8.41
C ARG A 22 -8.08 1.10 8.65
N VAL A 23 -7.30 1.29 7.60
CA VAL A 23 -5.88 1.66 7.72
C VAL A 23 -5.73 3.06 8.32
N ALA A 24 -6.52 4.03 7.83
CA ALA A 24 -6.51 5.38 8.37
C ALA A 24 -6.88 5.41 9.86
N ASP A 25 -7.92 4.68 10.27
CA ASP A 25 -8.33 4.56 11.67
C ASP A 25 -7.25 3.90 12.53
N ALA A 26 -6.62 2.83 12.04
CA ALA A 26 -5.55 2.14 12.76
C ALA A 26 -4.30 3.02 12.91
N ARG A 27 -3.95 3.77 11.86
CA ARG A 27 -2.85 4.74 11.87
C ARG A 27 -3.11 5.88 12.85
N ASN A 28 -4.30 6.49 12.83
CA ASN A 28 -4.66 7.53 13.79
C ASN A 28 -4.52 7.03 15.25
N ARG A 29 -4.94 5.80 15.52
CA ARG A 29 -4.79 5.18 16.85
C ARG A 29 -3.34 4.91 17.20
N PHE A 30 -2.53 4.50 16.24
CA PHE A 30 -1.10 4.30 16.41
C PHE A 30 -0.39 5.63 16.73
N GLU A 31 -0.60 6.69 15.93
CA GLU A 31 0.03 8.01 16.10
C GLU A 31 -0.31 8.64 17.47
N LEU A 32 -1.56 8.48 17.94
CA LEU A 32 -1.98 8.92 19.28
C LEU A 32 -1.20 8.21 20.41
N ARG A 33 -0.80 6.95 20.21
CA ARG A 33 -0.07 6.15 21.20
C ARG A 33 1.44 6.33 21.09
N GLU A 34 1.96 6.54 19.89
CA GLU A 34 3.35 6.89 19.63
C GLU A 34 3.75 8.18 20.38
N ALA A 35 2.89 9.20 20.32
CA ALA A 35 3.10 10.45 21.05
C ALA A 35 3.22 10.23 22.58
N ALA A 36 2.43 9.31 23.13
CA ALA A 36 2.41 8.99 24.56
C ALA A 36 3.62 8.16 25.03
N CYS A 37 4.38 7.57 24.11
CA CYS A 37 5.57 6.78 24.43
C CYS A 37 6.83 7.63 24.60
N ASN A 38 6.77 8.93 24.31
CA ASN A 38 7.87 9.87 24.51
C ASN A 38 7.89 10.37 25.96
N VAL A 39 8.84 9.88 26.75
CA VAL A 39 9.03 10.26 28.15
C VAL A 39 10.17 11.25 28.27
N ARG A 40 9.97 12.32 29.04
CA ARG A 40 11.03 13.28 29.36
C ARG A 40 11.70 12.90 30.66
N LEU A 41 13.03 12.73 30.62
CA LEU A 41 13.83 12.40 31.78
C LEU A 41 14.17 13.68 32.59
N PRO A 42 14.55 13.55 33.88
CA PRO A 42 14.88 14.70 34.73
C PRO A 42 16.03 15.56 34.22
N ASP A 43 16.93 15.00 33.40
CA ASP A 43 18.02 15.71 32.73
C ASP A 43 17.57 16.48 31.47
N GLY A 44 16.27 16.47 31.16
CA GLY A 44 15.67 17.12 30.01
C GLY A 44 15.73 16.32 28.71
N SER A 45 16.41 15.17 28.69
CA SER A 45 16.47 14.28 27.53
C SER A 45 15.13 13.57 27.29
N GLY A 46 14.85 13.24 26.03
CA GLY A 46 13.66 12.48 25.63
C GLY A 46 14.03 11.02 25.36
N ARG A 47 13.22 10.09 25.86
CA ARG A 47 13.35 8.66 25.54
C ARG A 47 12.02 8.09 25.09
N PHE A 48 12.07 7.26 24.06
CA PHE A 48 10.93 6.46 23.63
C PHE A 48 10.87 5.17 24.45
N ILE A 49 9.73 4.91 25.09
CA ILE A 49 9.45 3.67 25.82
C ILE A 49 8.16 3.07 25.26
N ALA A 50 8.29 1.99 24.49
CA ALA A 50 7.14 1.28 23.93
C ALA A 50 6.28 0.68 25.05
N THR A 51 4.99 0.99 25.06
CA THR A 51 4.02 0.34 25.95
C THR A 51 3.36 -0.87 25.27
N PRO A 52 2.76 -1.80 26.03
CA PRO A 52 1.97 -2.89 25.45
C PRO A 52 0.86 -2.38 24.51
N GLU A 53 0.22 -1.27 24.85
CA GLU A 53 -0.84 -0.64 24.04
C GLU A 53 -0.29 -0.04 22.73
N TYR A 54 0.93 0.48 22.75
CA TYR A 54 1.63 0.91 21.54
C TYR A 54 1.91 -0.28 20.61
N ASN A 55 2.45 -1.37 21.15
CA ASN A 55 2.75 -2.58 20.36
C ASN A 55 1.48 -3.20 19.76
N GLU A 56 0.36 -3.19 20.51
CA GLU A 56 -0.92 -3.64 19.99
C GLU A 56 -1.46 -2.73 18.88
N ALA A 57 -1.36 -1.41 19.06
CA ALA A 57 -1.76 -0.44 18.04
C ALA A 57 -0.93 -0.57 16.75
N PHE A 58 0.39 -0.76 16.89
CA PHE A 58 1.32 -1.02 15.79
C PHE A 58 0.95 -2.30 15.04
N THR A 59 0.80 -3.42 15.75
CA THR A 59 0.40 -4.72 15.15
C THR A 59 -0.93 -4.60 14.39
N ARG A 60 -1.91 -3.87 14.93
CA ARG A 60 -3.21 -3.64 14.27
C ARG A 60 -3.08 -2.79 13.02
N MET A 61 -2.22 -1.77 13.04
CA MET A 61 -1.93 -0.93 11.87
C MET A 61 -1.28 -1.77 10.77
N GLU A 62 -0.25 -2.54 11.09
CA GLU A 62 0.42 -3.43 10.13
C GLU A 62 -0.56 -4.47 9.54
N ALA A 63 -1.39 -5.10 10.38
CA ALA A 63 -2.37 -6.08 9.91
C ALA A 63 -3.45 -5.46 9.01
N ALA A 64 -3.94 -4.26 9.33
CA ALA A 64 -4.89 -3.55 8.48
C ALA A 64 -4.28 -3.20 7.12
N GLN A 65 -3.02 -2.79 7.14
CA GLN A 65 -2.27 -2.45 5.94
C GLN A 65 -1.99 -3.67 5.06
N ALA A 66 -1.56 -4.79 5.65
CA ALA A 66 -1.35 -6.04 4.92
C ALA A 66 -2.63 -6.52 4.21
N ARG A 67 -3.80 -6.36 4.86
CA ARG A 67 -5.11 -6.69 4.26
C ARG A 67 -5.45 -5.77 3.09
N LEU A 68 -5.18 -4.46 3.21
CA LEU A 68 -5.37 -3.51 2.13
C LEU A 68 -4.48 -3.84 0.92
N MET A 69 -3.21 -4.16 1.17
CA MET A 69 -2.25 -4.53 0.11
C MET A 69 -2.65 -5.81 -0.61
N LYS A 70 -3.18 -6.81 0.12
CA LYS A 70 -3.76 -8.02 -0.47
C LYS A 70 -4.93 -7.70 -1.41
N LEU A 71 -5.86 -6.83 -0.97
CA LEU A 71 -7.01 -6.42 -1.79
C LEU A 71 -6.58 -5.66 -3.04
N TYR A 72 -5.56 -4.80 -2.94
CA TYR A 72 -5.00 -4.10 -4.11
C TYR A 72 -4.45 -5.08 -5.12
N ARG A 73 -3.66 -6.07 -4.68
CA ARG A 73 -3.11 -7.09 -5.57
C ARG A 73 -4.19 -7.86 -6.29
N GLU A 74 -5.14 -8.43 -5.56
CA GLU A 74 -6.25 -9.17 -6.14
C GLU A 74 -7.10 -8.31 -7.10
N THR A 75 -7.06 -6.98 -6.95
CA THR A 75 -7.70 -6.05 -7.88
C THR A 75 -6.84 -5.84 -9.13
N LEU A 76 -5.51 -5.78 -9.00
CA LEU A 76 -4.56 -5.56 -10.10
C LEU A 76 -4.47 -6.73 -11.11
N VAL A 77 -4.83 -7.95 -10.72
CA VAL A 77 -4.86 -9.13 -11.62
C VAL A 77 -6.18 -9.27 -12.41
N ALA A 78 -7.17 -8.40 -12.19
CA ALA A 78 -8.43 -8.46 -12.92
C ALA A 78 -8.28 -7.89 -14.35
N GLU A 79 -8.71 -8.64 -15.36
CA GLU A 79 -8.49 -8.34 -16.79
C GLU A 79 -9.11 -7.00 -17.26
N ASP A 80 -10.15 -6.49 -16.57
CA ASP A 80 -10.86 -5.25 -16.90
C ASP A 80 -10.80 -4.21 -15.77
N LEU A 81 -9.59 -3.82 -15.38
CA LEU A 81 -9.38 -2.82 -14.32
C LEU A 81 -9.94 -1.44 -14.67
N PRO A 82 -10.91 -0.91 -13.91
CA PRO A 82 -11.32 0.48 -14.01
C PRO A 82 -10.14 1.39 -13.64
N ASP A 83 -9.88 2.40 -14.46
CA ASP A 83 -8.79 3.36 -14.26
C ASP A 83 -8.86 4.08 -12.91
N GLU A 84 -10.05 4.22 -12.34
CA GLU A 84 -10.27 4.79 -11.01
C GLU A 84 -9.66 3.93 -9.88
N LEU A 85 -9.77 2.60 -9.98
CA LEU A 85 -9.18 1.68 -8.99
C LEU A 85 -7.65 1.66 -9.08
N VAL A 86 -7.10 1.71 -10.29
CA VAL A 86 -5.64 1.76 -10.48
C VAL A 86 -5.06 3.08 -9.97
N ARG A 87 -5.79 4.19 -10.12
CA ARG A 87 -5.41 5.48 -9.53
C ARG A 87 -5.33 5.39 -8.01
N GLU A 88 -6.32 4.79 -7.37
CA GLU A 88 -6.35 4.60 -5.92
C GLU A 88 -5.22 3.70 -5.41
N VAL A 89 -4.94 2.60 -6.12
CA VAL A 89 -3.82 1.71 -5.78
C VAL A 89 -2.49 2.46 -5.84
N LEU A 90 -2.22 3.18 -6.94
CA LEU A 90 -0.99 3.96 -7.08
C LEU A 90 -0.82 4.98 -5.96
N ARG A 91 -1.88 5.74 -5.66
CA ARG A 91 -1.88 6.74 -4.57
C ARG A 91 -1.54 6.10 -3.24
N ALA A 92 -2.13 4.94 -2.93
CA ALA A 92 -1.90 4.27 -1.67
C ALA A 92 -0.49 3.68 -1.55
N ARG A 93 0.06 3.08 -2.62
CA ARG A 93 1.44 2.56 -2.62
C ARG A 93 2.46 3.67 -2.38
N VAL A 94 2.29 4.80 -3.06
CA VAL A 94 3.15 5.98 -2.91
C VAL A 94 2.97 6.65 -1.56
N ALA A 95 1.74 6.76 -1.03
CA ALA A 95 1.49 7.32 0.29
C ALA A 95 2.03 6.46 1.43
N HIS A 96 2.06 5.14 1.25
CA HIS A 96 2.51 4.21 2.27
C HIS A 96 4.04 4.13 2.36
N ALA A 97 4.71 3.91 1.23
CA ALA A 97 6.16 3.73 1.20
C ALA A 97 6.94 5.05 1.02
N GLY A 98 6.28 6.09 0.49
CA GLY A 98 6.98 7.20 -0.16
C GLY A 98 7.38 6.83 -1.59
N ALA A 99 7.31 7.80 -2.50
CA ALA A 99 7.63 7.60 -3.92
C ALA A 99 9.06 7.04 -4.12
N GLU A 100 10.03 7.56 -3.37
CA GLU A 100 11.44 7.20 -3.50
C GLU A 100 11.71 5.75 -3.06
N ALA A 101 11.16 5.33 -1.92
CA ALA A 101 11.32 3.95 -1.47
C ALA A 101 10.54 2.98 -2.35
N TRP A 102 9.38 3.38 -2.90
CA TRP A 102 8.65 2.56 -3.86
C TRP A 102 9.45 2.39 -5.16
N CYS A 103 9.94 3.48 -5.78
CA CYS A 103 10.79 3.40 -6.98
C CYS A 103 12.00 2.49 -6.77
N ARG A 104 12.69 2.60 -5.64
CA ARG A 104 13.83 1.73 -5.33
C ARG A 104 13.44 0.25 -5.28
N ARG A 105 12.31 -0.08 -4.64
CA ARG A 105 11.82 -1.47 -4.62
C ARG A 105 11.47 -1.99 -6.02
N ILE A 106 10.95 -1.15 -6.90
CA ILE A 106 10.65 -1.52 -8.29
C ILE A 106 11.95 -1.77 -9.07
N SER A 107 12.96 -0.90 -8.91
CA SER A 107 14.25 -1.10 -9.57
C SER A 107 15.00 -2.34 -9.09
N ASP A 108 14.73 -2.79 -7.86
CA ASP A 108 15.30 -4.04 -7.32
C ASP A 108 14.65 -5.30 -7.91
N ILE A 109 13.54 -5.18 -8.66
CA ILE A 109 12.90 -6.29 -9.36
C ILE A 109 13.68 -6.57 -10.65
N PRO A 110 14.13 -7.80 -10.91
CA PRO A 110 14.82 -8.14 -12.17
C PRO A 110 13.94 -7.83 -13.39
N GLY A 111 14.39 -6.89 -14.23
CA GLY A 111 13.62 -6.43 -15.40
C GLY A 111 12.57 -5.36 -15.09
N GLY A 112 12.48 -4.91 -13.84
CA GLY A 112 11.60 -3.83 -13.42
C GLY A 112 11.95 -2.49 -14.08
N PRO A 113 10.95 -1.60 -14.31
CA PRO A 113 11.19 -0.31 -14.91
C PRO A 113 11.96 0.62 -13.96
N ASP A 114 12.91 1.37 -14.51
CA ASP A 114 13.53 2.48 -13.79
C ASP A 114 12.55 3.66 -13.72
N LEU A 115 12.20 4.06 -12.49
CA LEU A 115 11.17 5.07 -12.23
C LEU A 115 11.78 6.25 -11.47
N ASP A 116 11.63 7.45 -12.06
CA ASP A 116 11.97 8.69 -11.37
C ASP A 116 10.95 9.00 -10.24
N PRO A 117 11.38 9.09 -8.97
CA PRO A 117 10.51 9.45 -7.85
C PRO A 117 9.77 10.78 -8.02
N ASP A 118 10.38 11.77 -8.66
CA ASP A 118 9.78 13.09 -8.82
C ASP A 118 8.70 13.07 -9.91
N TYR A 119 8.92 12.32 -10.99
CA TYR A 119 7.88 11.98 -11.96
C TYR A 119 6.68 11.27 -11.29
N VAL A 120 6.93 10.27 -10.43
CA VAL A 120 5.87 9.55 -9.71
C VAL A 120 5.05 10.49 -8.82
N LYS A 121 5.72 11.37 -8.05
CA LYS A 121 5.04 12.38 -7.22
C LYS A 121 4.17 13.31 -8.08
N ALA A 122 4.70 13.80 -9.20
CA ALA A 122 3.97 14.69 -10.10
C ALA A 122 2.70 14.02 -10.66
N VAL A 123 2.81 12.77 -11.12
CA VAL A 123 1.66 12.00 -11.62
C VAL A 123 0.62 11.78 -10.52
N VAL A 124 1.03 11.38 -9.31
CA VAL A 124 0.10 11.21 -8.18
C VAL A 124 -0.63 12.52 -7.85
N LEU A 125 0.07 13.65 -7.90
CA LEU A 125 -0.52 14.97 -7.68
C LEU A 125 -1.54 15.33 -8.78
N GLU A 126 -1.19 15.14 -10.06
CA GLU A 126 -2.10 15.38 -11.19
C GLU A 126 -3.37 14.54 -11.09
N LEU A 127 -3.20 13.25 -10.77
CA LEU A 127 -4.32 12.34 -10.55
C LEU A 127 -5.20 12.85 -9.41
N ARG A 128 -4.62 13.25 -8.27
CA ARG A 128 -5.36 13.77 -7.10
C ARG A 128 -6.14 15.03 -7.40
N MET A 129 -5.58 15.92 -8.20
CA MET A 129 -6.22 17.17 -8.64
C MET A 129 -7.27 16.95 -9.74
N GLY A 130 -7.45 15.72 -10.23
CA GLY A 130 -8.35 15.42 -11.36
C GLY A 130 -7.86 16.00 -12.70
N ARG A 131 -6.58 16.36 -12.81
CA ARG A 131 -5.99 16.88 -14.06
C ARG A 131 -5.57 15.77 -15.02
N ARG A 132 -5.61 14.52 -14.54
CA ARG A 132 -5.28 13.33 -15.30
C ARG A 132 -6.26 12.21 -14.95
N ASP A 133 -6.79 11.58 -16.00
CA ASP A 133 -7.78 10.53 -15.86
C ASP A 133 -7.19 9.13 -15.80
N ARG A 134 -5.96 8.94 -16.30
CA ARG A 134 -5.36 7.60 -16.41
C ARG A 134 -4.00 7.53 -15.77
N VAL A 135 -3.74 6.43 -15.08
CA VAL A 135 -2.38 6.08 -14.65
C VAL A 135 -1.53 5.77 -15.88
N PRO A 136 -0.36 6.41 -16.04
CA PRO A 136 0.56 6.13 -17.14
C PRO A 136 0.92 4.64 -17.24
N PRO A 137 1.07 4.07 -18.46
CA PRO A 137 1.34 2.65 -18.65
C PRO A 137 2.55 2.12 -17.86
N GLY A 138 3.66 2.87 -17.83
CA GLY A 138 4.86 2.47 -17.07
C GLY A 138 4.62 2.32 -15.57
N LEU A 139 3.75 3.15 -14.97
CA LEU A 139 3.39 3.02 -13.56
C LEU A 139 2.40 1.88 -13.32
N ARG A 140 1.56 1.54 -14.31
CA ARG A 140 0.72 0.34 -14.22
C ARG A 140 1.57 -0.93 -14.27
N LEU A 141 2.53 -1.00 -15.18
CA LEU A 141 3.49 -2.10 -15.27
C LEU A 141 4.23 -2.27 -13.94
N ALA A 142 4.79 -1.20 -13.38
CA ALA A 142 5.45 -1.25 -12.08
C ALA A 142 4.57 -1.78 -10.94
N LEU A 143 3.28 -1.43 -10.93
CA LEU A 143 2.32 -1.97 -9.94
C LEU A 143 2.10 -3.47 -10.11
N VAL A 144 2.05 -3.96 -11.34
CA VAL A 144 1.91 -5.39 -11.64
C VAL A 144 3.18 -6.14 -11.23
N GLU A 145 4.36 -5.65 -11.63
CA GLU A 145 5.67 -6.23 -11.30
C GLU A 145 5.89 -6.33 -9.78
N GLU A 146 5.57 -5.27 -9.01
CA GLU A 146 5.65 -5.30 -7.53
C GLU A 146 4.82 -6.44 -6.95
N ASP A 147 3.67 -6.71 -7.57
CA ASP A 147 2.78 -7.74 -7.11
C ASP A 147 3.19 -9.15 -7.56
N GLU A 148 3.66 -9.34 -8.78
CA GLU A 148 4.19 -10.63 -9.25
C GLU A 148 5.41 -11.07 -8.41
N GLU A 149 6.37 -10.17 -8.20
CA GLU A 149 7.56 -10.45 -7.39
C GLU A 149 7.19 -10.83 -5.95
N GLY A 150 6.24 -10.12 -5.34
CA GLY A 150 5.75 -10.48 -4.01
C GLY A 150 4.97 -11.80 -3.98
N ALA A 151 4.43 -12.29 -5.11
CA ALA A 151 3.79 -13.61 -5.19
C ALA A 151 4.84 -14.72 -5.24
N HIS A 152 5.86 -14.52 -6.08
CA HIS A 152 6.96 -15.44 -6.27
C HIS A 152 7.72 -15.71 -4.96
N ARG A 153 8.09 -14.66 -4.21
CA ARG A 153 8.75 -14.83 -2.90
C ARG A 153 7.96 -15.70 -1.92
N ARG A 154 6.64 -15.56 -1.87
CA ARG A 154 5.79 -16.37 -0.98
C ARG A 154 5.56 -17.81 -1.48
N GLY A 155 5.63 -18.03 -2.79
CA GLY A 155 5.66 -19.37 -3.37
C GLY A 155 6.90 -20.13 -2.90
N LEU A 156 8.06 -19.48 -3.01
CA LEU A 156 9.35 -20.03 -2.56
C LEU A 156 9.38 -20.31 -1.04
N GLU A 157 8.80 -19.43 -0.21
CA GLU A 157 8.69 -19.64 1.24
C GLU A 157 7.76 -20.82 1.61
N ARG A 158 6.73 -21.09 0.80
CA ARG A 158 5.84 -22.25 1.03
C ARG A 158 6.48 -23.56 0.61
N ASP A 159 7.25 -23.56 -0.46
CA ASP A 159 7.94 -24.76 -0.96
C ASP A 159 9.14 -25.13 -0.07
N THR A 160 9.74 -24.17 0.63
CA THR A 160 10.83 -24.40 1.60
C THR A 160 10.35 -24.76 3.01
N GLY A 161 9.09 -24.50 3.34
CA GLY A 161 8.45 -24.87 4.63
C GLY A 161 7.79 -26.26 4.65
N GLY A 162 7.81 -26.99 3.54
CA GLY A 162 7.18 -28.31 3.38
C GLY A 162 8.10 -29.52 3.62
N SER A 163 9.17 -29.36 4.39
CA SER A 163 10.01 -30.47 4.85
C SER A 163 10.37 -30.27 6.31
N SER A 164 9.48 -30.70 7.19
CA SER A 164 9.75 -31.06 8.58
C SER A 164 8.77 -32.13 9.02
#